data_AF-A0A1V5L072-F1
#
_entry.id   AF-A0A1V5L072-F1
#
_cell.length_a   1.000
_cell.length_b   1.000
_cell.length_c   1.000
_cell.angle_alpha   90.00
_cell.angle_beta   90.00
_cell.angle_gamma   90.00
#
_symmetry.space_group_name_H-M   'P 1'
#
loop_
_entity.id
_entity.type
_entity.pdbx_description
1 polymer ?
#
loop_
_entity_poly.entity_id
_entity_poly.type
_entity_poly.pdbx_seq_one_letter_code
_entity_poly.pdbx_strand_id
1 'polypeptide(L)'
;MVGEIFTRLNSFANQEIIRHLEAAGAECWLAGVAEWIWYTNEEQFRRLREERRRASKNWLRAFLTKQVMERDEKILYEPFSEDFRGYDEPHVPHLLKLSHPYLPAAGCGGEMVLSTGGSIYFYEIGADGIADISPFSCMNAIITEAVYPKVSREHDGFPMRMFYFDGTQSDLDRDVGIFLELARTYKRRKKRPRRAVGRRPVPETSPVRR
;
A
#
# COMPACT_ATOMS: atom_id res chain seq x y z
N MET A 1 2.91 -3.39 -2.64
CA MET A 1 2.40 -4.32 -1.62
C MET A 1 1.46 -3.54 -0.72
N VAL A 2 0.21 -3.97 -0.65
CA VAL A 2 -0.86 -3.38 0.17
C VAL A 2 -1.42 -4.46 1.10
N GLY A 3 -2.52 -4.17 1.80
CA GLY A 3 -3.19 -5.13 2.70
C GLY A 3 -3.19 -4.67 4.15
N GLU A 4 -3.52 -5.59 5.04
CA GLU A 4 -3.66 -5.35 6.49
C GLU A 4 -2.31 -4.98 7.11
N ILE A 5 -2.29 -3.91 7.90
CA ILE A 5 -1.10 -3.22 8.37
C ILE A 5 -0.21 -4.10 9.24
N PHE A 6 -0.79 -4.90 10.14
CA PHE A 6 -0.02 -5.75 11.02
C PHE A 6 0.67 -6.87 10.24
N THR A 7 -0.06 -7.64 9.45
CA THR A 7 0.51 -8.73 8.64
C THR A 7 1.48 -8.18 7.58
N ARG A 8 1.18 -7.04 6.96
CA ARG A 8 2.05 -6.39 5.98
C ARG A 8 3.40 -5.94 6.57
N LEU A 9 3.40 -5.41 7.80
CA LEU A 9 4.62 -4.86 8.43
C LEU A 9 5.34 -5.86 9.35
N ASN A 10 4.74 -7.03 9.63
CA ASN A 10 5.34 -8.05 10.48
C ASN A 10 5.82 -9.24 9.64
N SER A 11 7.14 -9.35 9.52
CA SER A 11 7.79 -10.35 8.66
C SER A 11 7.56 -11.79 9.14
N PHE A 12 7.42 -12.00 10.45
CA PHE A 12 7.03 -13.30 11.00
C PHE A 12 5.58 -13.66 10.63
N ALA A 13 4.65 -12.71 10.72
CA ALA A 13 3.24 -12.94 10.42
C ALA A 13 2.98 -13.21 8.92
N ASN A 14 3.81 -12.66 8.03
CA ASN A 14 3.69 -12.84 6.58
C ASN A 14 4.71 -13.83 5.98
N GLN A 15 5.35 -14.65 6.82
CA GLN A 15 6.32 -15.66 6.39
C GLN A 15 7.42 -15.07 5.49
N GLU A 16 7.88 -13.86 5.81
CA GLU A 16 8.91 -13.12 5.09
C GLU A 16 8.61 -12.94 3.59
N ILE A 17 7.34 -12.84 3.17
CA ILE A 17 6.94 -12.85 1.75
C ILE A 17 7.71 -11.83 0.87
N ILE A 18 8.10 -10.67 1.42
CA ILE A 18 8.92 -9.69 0.69
C ILE A 18 10.21 -10.35 0.19
N ARG A 19 10.89 -11.15 1.03
CA ARG A 19 12.11 -11.87 0.64
C ARG A 19 11.85 -12.91 -0.44
N HIS A 20 10.72 -13.60 -0.38
CA HIS A 20 10.34 -14.58 -1.41
C HIS A 20 10.11 -13.89 -2.77
N LEU A 21 9.41 -12.74 -2.77
CA LEU A 21 9.20 -11.92 -3.96
C LEU A 21 10.53 -11.40 -4.53
N GLU A 22 11.41 -10.88 -3.67
CA GLU A 22 12.72 -10.35 -4.06
C GLU A 22 13.66 -11.45 -4.57
N ALA A 23 13.69 -12.61 -3.92
CA ALA A 23 14.46 -13.78 -4.37
C ALA A 23 14.02 -14.26 -5.76
N ALA A 24 12.73 -14.12 -6.08
CA ALA A 24 12.18 -14.40 -7.40
C ALA A 24 12.37 -13.24 -8.41
N GLY A 25 13.12 -12.19 -8.05
CA GLY A 25 13.54 -11.09 -8.92
C GLY A 25 12.56 -9.91 -8.99
N ALA A 26 11.63 -9.81 -8.03
CA ALA A 26 10.76 -8.65 -7.90
C ALA A 26 11.43 -7.52 -7.10
N GLU A 27 10.92 -6.31 -7.27
CA GLU A 27 11.23 -5.18 -6.40
C GLU A 27 9.94 -4.80 -5.68
N CYS A 28 9.96 -4.82 -4.35
CA CYS A 28 8.78 -4.65 -3.53
C CYS A 28 8.66 -3.22 -3.01
N TRP A 29 7.65 -2.47 -3.47
CA TRP A 29 7.25 -1.22 -2.82
C TRP A 29 6.17 -1.51 -1.77
N LEU A 30 6.50 -1.32 -0.50
CA LEU A 30 5.60 -1.49 0.65
C LEU A 30 4.80 -0.21 0.93
N ALA A 31 3.49 -0.33 1.13
CA ALA A 31 2.71 0.77 1.72
C ALA A 31 3.12 0.94 3.20
N GLY A 32 3.59 2.14 3.56
CA GLY A 32 4.13 2.43 4.88
C GLY A 32 3.08 2.44 6.01
N VAL A 33 3.55 2.53 7.25
CA VAL A 33 2.70 2.69 8.45
C VAL A 33 2.04 4.08 8.50
N ALA A 34 2.68 5.08 7.89
CA ALA A 34 2.21 6.47 7.86
C ALA A 34 0.83 6.58 7.20
N GLU A 35 0.55 5.77 6.19
CA GLU A 35 -0.75 5.64 5.52
C GLU A 35 -1.90 5.49 6.54
N TRP A 36 -1.76 4.58 7.50
CA TRP A 36 -2.80 4.31 8.51
C TRP A 36 -2.91 5.44 9.53
N ILE A 37 -1.77 5.98 9.97
CA ILE A 37 -1.74 7.13 10.89
C ILE A 37 -2.51 8.31 10.27
N TRP A 38 -2.22 8.64 9.01
CA TRP A 38 -2.92 9.70 8.29
C TRP A 38 -4.40 9.38 8.05
N TYR A 39 -4.74 8.11 7.82
CA TYR A 39 -6.12 7.68 7.66
C TYR A 39 -6.94 7.87 8.94
N THR A 40 -6.39 7.50 10.10
CA THR A 40 -7.09 7.73 11.37
C THR A 40 -7.35 9.21 11.65
N ASN A 41 -6.42 10.09 11.24
CA ASN A 41 -6.60 11.53 11.34
C ASN A 41 -7.70 12.04 10.39
N GLU A 42 -7.73 11.59 9.12
CA GLU A 42 -8.81 11.93 8.19
C GLU A 42 -10.18 11.40 8.65
N GLU A 43 -10.22 10.20 9.24
CA GLU A 43 -11.42 9.63 9.87
C GLU A 43 -11.89 10.47 11.07
N GLN A 44 -10.97 10.96 11.91
CA GLN A 44 -11.30 11.85 13.01
C GLN A 44 -11.94 13.15 12.49
N PHE A 45 -11.39 13.75 11.43
CA PHE A 45 -12.02 14.92 10.81
C PHE A 45 -13.37 14.59 10.17
N ARG A 46 -13.52 13.42 9.54
CA ARG A 46 -14.81 12.96 8.98
C ARG A 46 -15.87 12.85 10.07
N ARG A 47 -15.58 12.17 11.18
CA ARG A 47 -16.50 12.04 12.32
C ARG A 47 -16.89 13.40 12.90
N LEU A 48 -15.93 14.30 13.10
CA LEU A 48 -16.22 15.66 13.59
C LEU A 48 -17.10 16.47 12.64
N ARG A 49 -17.00 16.25 11.32
CA ARG A 49 -17.88 16.88 10.32
C ARG A 49 -19.30 16.31 10.41
N GLU A 50 -19.44 15.00 10.55
CA GLU A 50 -20.74 14.29 10.65
C GLU A 50 -21.48 14.66 11.95
N GLU A 51 -20.75 14.76 13.06
CA GLU A 51 -21.27 15.19 14.37
C GLU A 51 -21.56 16.70 14.43
N ARG A 52 -21.32 17.47 13.34
CA ARG A 52 -21.46 18.94 13.27
C ARG A 52 -20.63 19.69 14.32
N ARG A 53 -19.51 19.12 14.77
CA ARG A 53 -18.62 19.68 15.81
C ARG A 53 -17.43 20.47 15.27
N ARG A 54 -17.59 21.14 14.12
CA ARG A 54 -16.51 21.86 13.42
C ARG A 54 -15.87 23.00 14.21
N ALA A 55 -16.59 23.60 15.15
CA ALA A 55 -16.09 24.68 16.03
C ALA A 55 -15.84 24.21 17.48
N SER A 56 -15.63 22.91 17.69
CA SER A 56 -15.40 22.35 19.02
C SER A 56 -13.91 22.37 19.41
N LYS A 57 -13.64 22.32 20.71
CA LYS A 57 -12.29 22.11 21.27
C LYS A 57 -11.61 20.85 20.69
N ASN A 58 -12.41 19.83 20.36
CA ASN A 58 -11.93 18.58 19.75
C ASN A 58 -11.45 18.79 18.31
N TRP A 59 -12.12 19.64 17.53
CA TRP A 59 -11.68 19.99 16.19
C TRP A 59 -10.38 20.80 16.22
N LEU A 60 -10.27 21.78 17.12
CA LEU A 60 -9.02 22.54 17.28
C LEU A 60 -7.86 21.63 17.69
N ARG A 61 -8.08 20.69 18.61
CA ARG A 61 -7.07 19.69 19.00
C ARG A 61 -6.64 18.83 17.81
N ALA A 62 -7.59 18.31 17.03
CA ALA A 62 -7.31 17.53 15.83
C ALA A 62 -6.49 18.33 14.80
N PHE A 63 -6.86 19.60 14.60
CA PHE A 63 -6.15 20.51 13.70
C PHE A 63 -4.72 20.76 14.14
N LEU A 64 -4.50 21.08 15.41
CA LEU A 64 -3.15 21.26 15.95
C LEU A 64 -2.31 19.98 15.85
N THR A 65 -2.90 18.82 16.17
CA THR A 65 -2.24 17.52 16.00
C THR A 65 -1.85 17.28 14.55
N LYS A 66 -2.74 17.54 13.59
CA LYS A 66 -2.42 17.45 12.14
C LYS A 66 -1.24 18.35 11.76
N GLN A 67 -1.24 19.60 12.21
CA GLN A 67 -0.15 20.54 11.89
C GLN A 67 1.21 20.08 12.46
N VAL A 68 1.23 19.52 13.67
CA VAL A 68 2.45 18.94 14.26
C VAL A 68 2.90 17.72 13.46
N MET A 69 1.98 16.80 13.13
CA MET A 69 2.29 15.61 12.33
C MET A 69 2.84 15.95 10.94
N GLU A 70 2.25 16.92 10.23
CA GLU A 70 2.74 17.36 8.91
C GLU A 70 4.14 17.96 8.99
N ARG A 71 4.41 18.72 10.06
CA ARG A 71 5.73 19.30 10.30
C ARG A 71 6.76 18.22 10.61
N ASP A 72 6.44 17.28 11.49
CA ASP A 72 7.34 16.21 11.90
C ASP A 72 7.64 15.27 10.74
N GLU A 73 6.63 14.90 9.95
CA GLU A 73 6.80 14.09 8.74
C GLU A 73 7.75 14.76 7.75
N LYS A 74 7.58 16.06 7.50
CA LYS A 74 8.49 16.80 6.60
C LYS A 74 9.94 16.81 7.12
N ILE A 75 10.13 17.03 8.42
CA ILE A 75 11.46 17.05 9.04
C ILE A 75 12.12 15.67 8.95
N LEU A 76 11.35 14.60 9.15
CA LEU A 76 11.84 13.22 9.06
C LEU A 76 12.14 12.81 7.61
N TYR A 77 11.38 13.32 6.64
CA TYR A 77 11.53 12.96 5.22
C TYR A 77 12.68 13.71 4.53
N GLU A 78 12.91 14.98 4.88
CA GLU A 78 13.90 15.86 4.23
C GLU A 78 15.29 15.22 4.02
N PRO A 79 15.91 14.54 5.01
CA PRO A 79 17.24 13.95 4.86
C PRO A 79 17.31 12.82 3.82
N PHE A 80 16.17 12.22 3.48
CA PHE A 80 16.05 11.07 2.58
C PHE A 80 15.38 11.42 1.26
N SER A 81 15.12 12.70 1.00
CA SER A 81 14.40 13.18 -0.19
C SER A 81 15.00 12.68 -1.52
N GLU A 82 16.34 12.62 -1.62
CA GLU A 82 17.02 12.06 -2.80
C GLU A 82 16.90 10.53 -2.88
N ASP A 83 16.96 9.82 -1.75
CA ASP A 83 16.85 8.37 -1.68
C ASP A 83 15.42 7.88 -1.98
N PHE A 84 14.41 8.67 -1.62
CA PHE A 84 13.00 8.40 -1.89
C PHE A 84 12.51 8.99 -3.21
N ARG A 85 13.39 9.54 -4.06
CA ARG A 85 13.00 10.12 -5.34
C ARG A 85 12.32 9.09 -6.23
N GLY A 86 11.02 9.26 -6.47
CA GLY A 86 10.19 8.34 -7.24
C GLY A 86 9.50 7.25 -6.40
N TYR A 87 9.69 7.27 -5.08
CA TYR A 87 8.94 6.51 -4.08
C TYR A 87 7.99 7.40 -3.27
N ASP A 88 7.34 8.37 -3.93
CA ASP A 88 6.43 9.29 -3.26
C ASP A 88 5.22 8.53 -2.69
N GLU A 89 5.01 8.65 -1.38
CA GLU A 89 3.83 8.09 -0.73
C GLU A 89 2.61 8.99 -0.99
N PRO A 90 1.46 8.41 -1.38
CA PRO A 90 0.26 9.18 -1.66
C PRO A 90 -0.40 9.67 -0.38
N HIS A 91 -0.87 10.91 -0.38
CA HIS A 91 -1.72 11.40 0.70
C HIS A 91 -3.06 10.64 0.76
N VAL A 92 -3.52 10.33 1.97
CA VAL A 92 -4.75 9.54 2.18
C VAL A 92 -5.98 10.10 1.47
N PRO A 93 -6.28 11.42 1.45
CA PRO A 93 -7.40 11.93 0.68
C PRO A 93 -7.38 11.57 -0.81
N HIS A 94 -6.19 11.43 -1.40
CA HIS A 94 -6.04 10.96 -2.77
C HIS A 94 -6.40 9.49 -2.90
N LEU A 95 -5.92 8.63 -1.98
CA LEU A 95 -6.28 7.20 -1.94
C LEU A 95 -7.79 7.00 -1.79
N LEU A 96 -8.43 7.74 -0.88
CA LEU A 96 -9.89 7.67 -0.68
C LEU A 96 -10.67 8.12 -1.92
N LYS A 97 -10.13 9.08 -2.68
CA LYS A 97 -10.74 9.50 -3.96
C LYS A 97 -10.63 8.39 -5.01
N LEU A 98 -9.48 7.73 -5.11
CA LEU A 98 -9.25 6.61 -6.04
C LEU A 98 -10.13 5.40 -5.69
N SER A 99 -10.31 5.10 -4.41
CA SER A 99 -11.14 3.97 -3.97
C SER A 99 -12.63 4.24 -4.13
N HIS A 100 -13.07 5.50 -4.10
CA HIS A 100 -14.48 5.89 -4.05
C HIS A 100 -15.42 5.21 -5.07
N PRO A 101 -15.05 5.01 -6.36
CA PRO A 101 -15.92 4.33 -7.34
C PRO A 101 -16.23 2.86 -7.00
N TYR A 102 -15.42 2.24 -6.15
CA TYR A 102 -15.54 0.84 -5.75
C TYR A 102 -15.95 0.68 -4.29
N LEU A 103 -15.35 1.49 -3.42
CA LEU A 103 -15.51 1.48 -1.97
C LEU A 103 -15.60 2.93 -1.46
N PRO A 104 -16.82 3.51 -1.39
CA PRO A 104 -17.01 4.86 -0.90
C PRO A 104 -16.79 4.93 0.62
N ALA A 105 -15.83 5.76 1.04
CA ALA A 105 -15.40 5.91 2.44
C ALA A 105 -16.53 6.29 3.43
N ALA A 106 -17.67 6.79 2.93
CA ALA A 106 -18.84 7.11 3.73
C ALA A 106 -19.60 5.87 4.23
N GLY A 107 -19.53 4.74 3.51
CA GLY A 107 -20.26 3.50 3.83
C GLY A 107 -19.36 2.31 4.15
N CYS A 108 -18.07 2.40 3.85
CA CYS A 108 -17.07 1.38 4.14
C CYS A 108 -15.77 2.08 4.55
N GLY A 109 -15.08 1.58 5.57
CA GLY A 109 -13.83 2.17 6.05
C GLY A 109 -12.86 1.11 6.57
N GLY A 110 -11.65 1.53 6.89
CA GLY A 110 -10.56 0.64 7.26
C GLY A 110 -9.62 0.41 6.09
N GLU A 111 -8.87 -0.67 6.13
CA GLU A 111 -7.77 -0.87 5.19
C GLU A 111 -8.27 -1.23 3.79
N MET A 112 -9.50 -1.72 3.64
CA MET A 112 -10.05 -2.03 2.32
C MET A 112 -10.08 -0.82 1.37
N VAL A 113 -10.38 0.38 1.90
CA VAL A 113 -10.39 1.61 1.09
C VAL A 113 -8.96 2.05 0.76
N LEU A 114 -8.02 1.87 1.69
CA LEU A 114 -6.61 2.18 1.50
C LEU A 114 -5.95 1.21 0.51
N SER A 115 -6.13 -0.10 0.68
CA SER A 115 -5.60 -1.13 -0.22
C SER A 115 -6.16 -0.99 -1.63
N THR A 116 -7.45 -0.70 -1.78
CA THR A 116 -8.05 -0.46 -3.11
C THR A 116 -7.50 0.82 -3.75
N GLY A 117 -7.50 1.94 -3.02
CA GLY A 117 -6.97 3.21 -3.52
C GLY A 117 -5.47 3.15 -3.81
N GLY A 118 -4.70 2.53 -2.93
CA GLY A 118 -3.27 2.31 -3.05
C GLY A 118 -2.92 1.42 -4.24
N SER A 119 -3.71 0.37 -4.47
CA SER A 119 -3.54 -0.46 -5.67
C SER A 119 -3.73 0.31 -6.97
N ILE A 120 -4.73 1.20 -7.01
CA ILE A 120 -4.98 2.08 -8.17
C ILE A 120 -3.84 3.10 -8.30
N TYR A 121 -3.38 3.70 -7.21
CA TYR A 121 -2.24 4.60 -7.20
C TYR A 121 -0.97 3.93 -7.76
N PHE A 122 -0.67 2.70 -7.31
CA PHE A 122 0.46 1.92 -7.81
C PHE A 122 0.34 1.61 -9.31
N TYR A 123 -0.86 1.34 -9.80
CA TYR A 123 -1.10 1.25 -11.25
C TYR A 123 -0.81 2.59 -11.96
N GLU A 124 -1.24 3.72 -11.40
CA GLU A 124 -1.05 5.04 -12.01
C GLU A 124 0.43 5.43 -12.16
N ILE A 125 1.27 5.03 -11.21
CA ILE A 125 2.73 5.27 -11.25
C ILE A 125 3.50 4.17 -12.00
N GLY A 126 2.80 3.18 -12.54
CA GLY A 126 3.33 2.17 -13.46
C GLY A 126 3.97 0.95 -12.80
N ALA A 127 3.47 0.52 -11.64
CA ALA A 127 3.80 -0.77 -11.05
C ALA A 127 3.39 -1.94 -11.98
N ASP A 128 3.96 -3.13 -11.72
CA ASP A 128 3.74 -4.31 -12.55
C ASP A 128 2.69 -5.29 -11.97
N GLY A 129 2.30 -5.10 -10.70
CA GLY A 129 1.25 -5.86 -10.03
C GLY A 129 1.08 -5.49 -8.56
N ILE A 130 0.06 -6.05 -7.92
CA ILE A 130 -0.23 -5.89 -6.49
C ILE A 130 -0.23 -7.25 -5.80
N ALA A 131 0.60 -7.36 -4.76
CA ALA A 131 0.45 -8.34 -3.71
C ALA A 131 -0.27 -7.66 -2.52
N ASP A 132 -1.46 -8.16 -2.19
CA ASP A 132 -2.23 -7.76 -1.01
C ASP A 132 -2.01 -8.81 0.09
N ILE A 133 -1.45 -8.37 1.21
CA ILE A 133 -1.02 -9.24 2.31
C ILE A 133 -2.00 -9.05 3.46
N SER A 134 -2.70 -10.12 3.81
CA SER A 134 -3.71 -10.04 4.85
C SER A 134 -3.80 -11.34 5.65
N PRO A 135 -4.22 -11.29 6.93
CA PRO A 135 -4.48 -12.50 7.67
C PRO A 135 -5.71 -13.20 7.09
N PHE A 136 -5.73 -14.53 7.16
CA PHE A 136 -6.88 -15.32 6.72
C PHE A 136 -8.15 -14.86 7.44
N SER A 137 -9.27 -14.84 6.74
CA SER A 137 -10.58 -14.38 7.23
C SER A 137 -10.67 -12.88 7.63
N CYS A 138 -9.65 -12.07 7.30
CA CYS A 138 -9.74 -10.62 7.48
C CYS A 138 -10.88 -10.02 6.65
N MET A 139 -11.82 -9.32 7.29
CA MET A 139 -12.96 -8.68 6.62
C MET A 139 -12.52 -7.68 5.54
N ASN A 140 -11.49 -6.86 5.81
CA ASN A 140 -10.97 -5.91 4.83
C ASN A 140 -10.49 -6.63 3.56
N ALA A 141 -9.79 -7.74 3.75
CA ALA A 141 -9.20 -8.55 2.68
C ALA A 141 -10.28 -9.25 1.83
N ILE A 142 -11.31 -9.79 2.46
CA ILE A 142 -12.45 -10.41 1.76
C ILE A 142 -13.15 -9.38 0.86
N ILE A 143 -13.31 -8.14 1.35
CA ILE A 143 -13.94 -7.07 0.58
C ILE A 143 -13.05 -6.64 -0.59
N THR A 144 -11.74 -6.44 -0.37
CA THR A 144 -10.81 -6.09 -1.45
C THR A 144 -10.73 -7.20 -2.50
N GLU A 145 -10.68 -8.47 -2.08
CA GLU A 145 -10.69 -9.64 -2.97
C GLU A 145 -11.93 -9.67 -3.86
N ALA A 146 -13.11 -9.35 -3.32
CA ALA A 146 -14.34 -9.26 -4.10
C ALA A 146 -14.33 -8.12 -5.13
N VAL A 147 -13.61 -7.03 -4.85
CA VAL A 147 -13.56 -5.82 -5.67
C VAL A 147 -12.45 -5.85 -6.74
N TYR A 148 -11.32 -6.47 -6.43
CA TYR A 148 -10.13 -6.52 -7.31
C TYR A 148 -10.38 -7.03 -8.73
N PRO A 149 -11.24 -8.04 -8.98
CA PRO A 149 -11.55 -8.44 -10.36
C PRO A 149 -12.13 -7.30 -11.20
N LYS A 150 -12.96 -6.42 -10.62
CA LYS A 150 -13.50 -5.26 -11.32
C LYS A 150 -12.42 -4.19 -11.51
N VAL A 151 -11.68 -3.86 -10.45
CA VAL A 151 -10.59 -2.87 -10.50
C VAL A 151 -9.56 -3.27 -11.56
N SER A 152 -9.09 -4.53 -11.53
CA SER A 152 -8.15 -5.07 -12.52
C SER A 152 -8.64 -4.88 -13.96
N ARG A 153 -9.90 -5.24 -14.26
CA ARG A 153 -10.49 -5.08 -15.61
C ARG A 153 -10.53 -3.63 -16.06
N GLU A 154 -10.87 -2.71 -15.16
CA GLU A 154 -10.95 -1.27 -15.46
C GLU A 154 -9.57 -0.58 -15.53
N HIS A 155 -8.50 -1.29 -15.12
CA HIS A 155 -7.11 -0.81 -15.12
C HIS A 155 -6.20 -1.70 -15.98
N ASP A 156 -6.61 -1.95 -17.24
CA ASP A 156 -5.83 -2.68 -18.25
C ASP A 156 -5.46 -4.14 -17.89
N GLY A 157 -6.25 -4.79 -17.03
CA GLY A 157 -5.96 -6.13 -16.54
C GLY A 157 -4.73 -6.17 -15.62
N PHE A 158 -4.55 -5.13 -14.81
CA PHE A 158 -3.49 -5.02 -13.80
C PHE A 158 -3.58 -6.18 -12.80
N PRO A 159 -2.51 -6.99 -12.63
CA PRO A 159 -2.59 -8.20 -11.80
C PRO A 159 -2.59 -7.84 -10.32
N MET A 160 -3.60 -8.32 -9.61
CA MET A 160 -3.79 -8.11 -8.17
C MET A 160 -4.01 -9.49 -7.53
N ARG A 161 -3.17 -9.87 -6.58
CA ARG A 161 -3.19 -11.17 -5.92
C ARG A 161 -3.24 -10.99 -4.41
N MET A 162 -4.23 -11.64 -3.79
CA MET A 162 -4.30 -11.81 -2.34
C MET A 162 -3.32 -12.90 -1.89
N PHE A 163 -2.57 -12.65 -0.84
CA PHE A 163 -1.80 -13.63 -0.08
C PHE A 163 -2.35 -13.65 1.35
N TYR A 164 -2.95 -14.79 1.71
CA TYR A 164 -3.52 -15.00 3.03
C TYR A 164 -2.55 -15.75 3.93
N PHE A 165 -2.46 -15.31 5.19
CA PHE A 165 -1.62 -15.93 6.20
C PHE A 165 -2.46 -16.38 7.40
N ASP A 166 -2.37 -17.66 7.73
CA ASP A 166 -3.08 -18.30 8.86
C ASP A 166 -2.15 -19.09 9.79
N GLY A 167 -0.84 -19.06 9.55
CA GLY A 167 0.15 -19.83 10.30
C GLY A 167 0.30 -21.29 9.84
N THR A 168 -0.44 -21.73 8.82
CA THR A 168 -0.23 -23.03 8.18
C THR A 168 0.80 -22.94 7.05
N GLN A 169 1.43 -24.08 6.71
CA GLN A 169 2.35 -24.15 5.59
C GLN A 169 1.57 -24.14 4.28
N SER A 170 1.60 -23.01 3.58
CA SER A 170 1.19 -22.90 2.18
C SER A 170 2.45 -22.98 1.29
N ASP A 171 2.30 -23.41 0.04
CA ASP A 171 3.38 -23.35 -0.95
C ASP A 171 3.52 -21.91 -1.48
N LEU A 172 4.05 -21.05 -0.61
CA LEU A 172 4.21 -19.61 -0.86
C LEU A 172 5.09 -19.34 -2.09
N ASP A 173 6.15 -20.12 -2.26
CA ASP A 173 7.07 -19.99 -3.40
C ASP A 173 6.37 -20.25 -4.73
N ARG A 174 5.51 -21.26 -4.80
CA ARG A 174 4.68 -21.53 -5.97
C ARG A 174 3.75 -20.36 -6.26
N ASP A 175 3.03 -19.86 -5.25
CA ASP A 175 2.06 -18.77 -5.42
C ASP A 175 2.74 -17.46 -5.84
N VAL A 176 3.90 -17.16 -5.25
CA VAL A 176 4.77 -16.04 -5.67
C VAL A 176 5.20 -16.22 -7.12
N GLY A 177 5.66 -17.42 -7.50
CA GLY A 177 6.06 -17.73 -8.88
C GLY A 177 4.95 -17.48 -9.89
N ILE A 178 3.73 -17.95 -9.60
CA ILE A 178 2.54 -17.73 -10.43
C ILE A 178 2.23 -16.24 -10.55
N PHE A 179 2.21 -15.52 -9.43
CA PHE A 179 1.94 -14.08 -9.43
C PHE A 179 2.96 -13.30 -10.27
N LEU A 180 4.24 -13.62 -10.16
CA LEU A 180 5.28 -12.93 -10.91
C LEU A 180 5.22 -13.21 -12.41
N GLU A 181 4.82 -14.41 -12.83
CA GLU A 181 4.57 -14.69 -14.25
C GLU A 181 3.42 -13.83 -14.81
N LEU A 182 2.35 -13.64 -14.04
CA LEU A 182 1.26 -12.72 -14.40
C LEU A 182 1.76 -11.27 -14.49
N ALA A 183 2.55 -10.82 -13.51
CA ALA A 183 3.13 -9.47 -13.49
C ALA A 183 4.11 -9.23 -14.66
N ARG A 184 4.97 -10.20 -14.98
CA ARG A 184 5.89 -10.13 -16.14
C ARG A 184 5.13 -10.06 -17.46
N THR A 185 4.07 -10.84 -17.58
CA THR A 185 3.22 -10.84 -18.78
C THR A 185 2.48 -9.51 -18.92
N TYR A 186 1.95 -8.97 -17.83
CA TYR A 186 1.36 -7.62 -17.79
C TYR A 186 2.38 -6.55 -18.17
N LYS A 187 3.58 -6.58 -17.59
CA LYS A 187 4.67 -5.63 -17.84
C LYS A 187 5.03 -5.50 -19.32
N ARG A 188 5.02 -6.61 -20.07
CA ARG A 188 5.30 -6.62 -21.52
C ARG A 188 4.26 -5.86 -22.36
N ARG A 189 3.02 -5.75 -21.87
CA ARG A 189 1.90 -5.12 -22.58
C ARG A 189 1.40 -3.83 -21.92
N LYS A 190 1.96 -3.43 -20.77
CA LYS A 190 1.43 -2.31 -19.99
C LYS A 190 1.56 -1.01 -20.77
N LYS A 191 0.52 -0.18 -20.69
CA LYS A 191 0.47 1.13 -21.37
C LYS A 191 1.17 2.23 -20.56
N ARG A 192 1.25 2.06 -19.24
CA ARG A 192 1.82 3.04 -18.31
C ARG A 192 3.28 2.67 -17.98
N PRO A 193 4.28 3.45 -18.44
CA PRO A 193 5.65 3.22 -18.02
C PRO A 193 5.81 3.57 -16.54
N ARG A 194 6.76 2.92 -15.87
CA ARG A 194 7.08 3.23 -14.47
C ARG A 194 7.69 4.64 -14.42
N ARG A 195 7.24 5.48 -13.47
CA ARG A 195 7.92 6.76 -13.19
C ARG A 195 9.38 6.49 -12.83
N ALA A 196 10.30 7.32 -13.33
CA ALA A 196 11.72 7.13 -13.09
C ALA A 196 12.02 7.24 -11.59
N VAL A 197 12.59 6.18 -11.03
CA VAL A 197 13.06 6.13 -9.65
C VAL A 197 14.54 6.51 -9.65
N GLY A 198 14.95 7.40 -8.74
CA GLY A 198 16.36 7.71 -8.52
C GLY A 198 17.08 6.47 -8.00
N ARG A 199 17.91 5.82 -8.82
CA ARG A 199 18.77 4.72 -8.36
C ARG A 199 20.00 5.30 -7.68
N ARG A 200 20.23 4.99 -6.40
CA ARG A 200 21.60 4.82 -5.92
C ARG A 200 22.14 3.50 -6.48
N PRO A 201 23.42 3.43 -6.91
CA PRO A 201 24.07 2.15 -7.16
C PRO A 201 24.05 1.34 -5.86
N VAL A 202 23.62 0.08 -5.96
CA VAL A 202 23.77 -0.91 -4.88
C VAL A 202 25.25 -0.91 -4.50
N PRO A 203 25.63 -0.70 -3.21
CA PRO A 203 27.00 -0.90 -2.81
C PRO A 203 27.34 -2.35 -3.12
N GLU A 204 28.35 -2.59 -3.97
CA GLU A 204 28.92 -3.92 -4.10
C GLU A 204 29.26 -4.42 -2.70
N THR A 205 28.53 -5.43 -2.25
CA THR A 205 28.83 -6.12 -1.00
C THR A 205 30.23 -6.68 -1.15
N SER A 206 31.20 -5.99 -0.55
CA SER A 206 32.55 -6.50 -0.35
C SER A 206 32.43 -7.89 0.28
N PRO A 207 33.06 -8.94 -0.26
CA PRO A 207 32.97 -10.26 0.32
C PRO A 207 33.53 -10.20 1.74
N VAL A 208 32.66 -10.46 2.72
CA VAL A 208 33.06 -10.62 4.11
C VAL A 208 34.14 -11.69 4.14
N ARG A 209 35.38 -11.27 4.39
CA ARG A 209 36.52 -12.16 4.57
C ARG A 209 36.40 -12.84 5.93
N ARG A 210 36.19 -14.16 5.87
CA ARG A 210 36.41 -15.22 6.87
C ARG A 210 35.59 -15.16 8.15
#